data_AF-A0A9P6CRY6-F1
#
_entry.id   AF-A0A9P6CRY6-F1
#
_cell.length_a   1.000
_cell.length_b   1.000
_cell.length_c   1.000
_cell.angle_alpha   90.00
_cell.angle_beta   90.00
_cell.angle_gamma   90.00
#
_symmetry.space_group_name_H-M   'P 1'
#
loop_
_entity.id
_entity.type
_entity.pdbx_description
1 polymer ?
#
loop_
_entity_poly.entity_id
_entity_poly.type
_entity_poly.pdbx_seq_one_letter_code
_entity_poly.pdbx_strand_id
1 'polypeptide(L)'
;MTIPNMITVDTKFNPSLKANMETNYRNKTKIERHTMTEKLRRQAQEAYVATDLANFEKKFQAQLSSGKKKKKSEYIRLSHDILKQQPIRINNANGDLISLILPHMDEDIRSTAIAKLRCIFPDLQSMDSAAQGANSSFNALHFSYYNRYSNRGDGTPSDADPTTLMKDGRRKINTCQNTPRRSKELEENVEIYMQLLDAFQPIFDWLRNQ
;
A
#
# COMPACT_ATOMS: atom_id res chain seq x y z
N MET A 1 -15.68 4.79 12.82
CA MET A 1 -14.73 3.79 13.35
C MET A 1 -13.83 4.53 14.32
N THR A 2 -13.98 4.27 15.61
CA THR A 2 -13.24 4.94 16.68
C THR A 2 -12.48 3.86 17.41
N ILE A 3 -11.22 3.67 17.02
CA ILE A 3 -10.36 2.66 17.62
C ILE A 3 -10.02 3.12 19.05
N PRO A 4 -10.33 2.34 20.09
CA PRO A 4 -10.06 2.72 21.48
C PRO A 4 -8.58 2.98 21.72
N ASN A 5 -8.26 3.96 22.58
CA ASN A 5 -6.89 4.28 23.01
C ASN A 5 -5.90 4.60 21.87
N MET A 6 -6.42 5.01 20.70
CA MET A 6 -5.61 5.38 19.55
C MET A 6 -4.92 6.73 19.79
N ILE A 7 -3.60 6.75 19.63
CA ILE A 7 -2.80 7.97 19.62
C ILE A 7 -2.82 8.55 18.22
N THR A 8 -3.09 9.85 18.13
CA THR A 8 -3.06 10.59 16.87
C THR A 8 -1.81 11.47 16.82
N VAL A 9 -1.01 11.29 15.78
CA VAL A 9 0.17 12.11 15.48
C VAL A 9 -0.15 12.98 14.26
N ASP A 10 -0.49 14.23 14.50
CA ASP A 10 -0.71 15.19 13.44
C ASP A 10 0.62 15.75 12.94
N THR A 11 0.78 15.82 11.63
CA THR A 11 2.00 16.33 10.99
C THR A 11 1.69 17.46 10.04
N LYS A 12 2.69 18.27 9.71
CA LYS A 12 2.56 19.29 8.66
C LYS A 12 2.76 18.73 7.25
N PHE A 13 2.93 17.42 7.07
CA PHE A 13 3.19 16.82 5.76
C PHE A 13 2.11 17.22 4.74
N ASN A 14 2.54 17.77 3.61
CA ASN A 14 1.64 18.21 2.56
C ASN A 14 1.77 17.27 1.35
N PRO A 15 0.78 16.39 1.09
CA PRO A 15 0.85 15.43 0.01
C PRO A 15 0.88 16.08 -1.38
N SER A 16 0.35 17.29 -1.51
CA SER A 16 0.25 18.03 -2.78
C SER A 16 1.53 18.79 -3.14
N LEU A 17 2.54 18.82 -2.27
CA LEU A 17 3.84 19.41 -2.63
C LEU A 17 4.51 18.60 -3.73
N LYS A 18 4.98 19.28 -4.79
CA LYS A 18 5.70 18.65 -5.92
C LYS A 18 6.80 17.69 -5.47
N ALA A 19 7.59 18.09 -4.47
CA ALA A 19 8.68 17.27 -3.92
C ALA A 19 8.22 15.95 -3.27
N ASN A 20 6.97 15.86 -2.81
CA ASN A 20 6.37 14.65 -2.21
C ASN A 20 5.64 13.80 -3.27
N MET A 21 5.29 14.37 -4.42
CA MET A 21 4.70 13.66 -5.56
C MET A 21 5.76 13.04 -6.50
N GLU A 22 7.01 13.47 -6.40
CA GLU A 22 8.11 13.00 -7.25
C GLU A 22 8.54 11.56 -6.93
N THR A 23 8.47 10.68 -7.93
CA THR A 23 8.98 9.31 -7.87
C THR A 23 10.19 9.12 -8.79
N ASN A 24 11.32 8.68 -8.25
CA ASN A 24 12.61 8.68 -8.96
C ASN A 24 13.04 7.32 -9.54
N TYR A 25 12.13 6.36 -9.72
CA TYR A 25 12.46 4.98 -10.11
C TYR A 25 12.09 4.59 -11.55
N ARG A 26 11.28 5.38 -12.27
CA ARG A 26 10.69 4.98 -13.56
C ARG A 26 11.70 4.77 -14.69
N ASN A 27 12.79 5.53 -14.70
CA ASN A 27 13.79 5.52 -15.78
C ASN A 27 15.11 4.86 -15.35
N LYS A 28 15.08 3.98 -14.35
CA LYS A 28 16.27 3.34 -13.79
C LYS A 28 16.38 1.88 -14.21
N THR A 29 17.59 1.45 -14.54
CA THR A 29 17.94 0.05 -14.78
C THR A 29 17.79 -0.79 -13.51
N LYS A 30 17.81 -2.13 -13.63
CA LYS A 30 17.74 -3.04 -12.47
C LYS A 30 18.87 -2.77 -11.48
N ILE A 31 20.09 -2.57 -11.99
CA ILE A 31 21.29 -2.29 -11.18
C ILE A 31 21.14 -0.95 -10.45
N GLU A 32 20.72 0.11 -11.14
CA GLU A 32 20.54 1.43 -10.50
C GLU A 32 19.46 1.42 -9.41
N ARG A 33 18.36 0.67 -9.62
CA ARG A 33 17.32 0.48 -8.61
C ARG A 33 17.85 -0.28 -7.41
N HIS A 34 18.67 -1.31 -7.63
CA HIS A 34 19.32 -2.05 -6.55
C HIS A 34 20.28 -1.15 -5.77
N THR A 35 21.19 -0.41 -6.43
CA THR A 35 22.09 0.55 -5.77
C THR A 35 21.33 1.61 -4.96
N MET A 36 20.21 2.10 -5.50
CA MET A 36 19.34 3.02 -4.76
C MET A 36 18.71 2.36 -3.53
N THR A 37 18.29 1.10 -3.64
CA THR A 37 17.74 0.30 -2.54
C THR A 37 18.78 0.09 -1.44
N GLU A 38 20.02 -0.30 -1.78
CA GLU A 38 21.11 -0.44 -0.81
C GLU A 38 21.42 0.87 -0.09
N LYS A 39 21.45 1.99 -0.82
CA LYS A 39 21.62 3.32 -0.22
C LYS A 39 20.51 3.66 0.77
N LEU A 40 19.24 3.38 0.43
CA LEU A 40 18.11 3.61 1.31
C LEU A 40 18.13 2.67 2.52
N ARG A 41 18.53 1.40 2.34
CA ARG A 41 18.69 0.43 3.44
C ARG A 41 19.70 0.93 4.47
N ARG A 42 20.86 1.42 4.03
CA ARG A 42 21.86 2.02 4.94
C ARG A 42 21.30 3.23 5.70
N GLN A 43 20.60 4.12 5.01
CA GLN A 43 19.98 5.30 5.65
C GLN A 43 18.91 4.90 6.68
N ALA A 44 18.15 3.83 6.44
CA ALA A 44 17.18 3.30 7.39
C ALA A 44 17.84 2.60 8.58
N GLN A 45 19.00 1.95 8.38
CA GLN A 45 19.79 1.34 9.46
C GLN A 45 20.41 2.41 10.38
N GLU A 46 20.90 3.51 9.80
CA GLU A 46 21.45 4.67 10.52
C GLU A 46 20.36 5.58 11.11
N ALA A 47 19.09 5.25 10.93
CA ALA A 47 17.97 6.05 11.40
C ALA A 47 17.97 6.20 12.91
N TYR A 48 17.57 7.38 13.39
CA TYR A 48 17.35 7.59 14.81
C TYR A 48 16.20 6.70 15.30
N VAL A 49 16.45 5.90 16.34
CA VAL A 49 15.43 5.07 16.98
C VAL A 49 14.76 5.87 18.09
N ALA A 50 13.44 6.05 17.99
CA ALA A 50 12.68 6.74 19.01
C ALA A 50 12.66 5.94 20.32
N THR A 51 12.87 6.61 21.44
CA THR A 51 12.89 6.01 22.78
C THR A 51 11.49 5.75 23.32
N ASP A 52 10.54 6.58 22.91
CA ASP A 52 9.15 6.58 23.34
C ASP A 52 8.29 7.35 22.31
N LEU A 53 6.97 7.31 22.49
CA LEU A 53 6.03 7.91 21.55
C LEU A 53 6.07 9.44 21.53
N ALA A 54 6.28 10.09 22.67
CA ALA A 54 6.36 11.55 22.74
C ALA A 54 7.63 12.05 22.01
N ASN A 55 8.74 11.33 22.16
CA ASN A 55 9.99 11.59 21.44
C ASN A 55 9.82 11.36 19.93
N PHE A 56 9.16 10.27 19.53
CA PHE A 56 8.81 10.00 18.14
C PHE A 56 7.99 11.15 17.55
N GLU A 57 6.87 11.50 18.18
CA GLU A 57 5.96 12.56 17.72
C GLU A 57 6.70 13.88 17.53
N LYS A 58 7.42 14.34 18.58
CA LYS A 58 8.17 15.60 18.54
C LYS A 58 9.17 15.63 17.39
N LYS A 59 9.95 14.57 17.19
CA LYS A 59 10.97 14.52 16.12
C LYS A 59 10.33 14.38 14.75
N PHE A 60 9.28 13.60 14.63
CA PHE A 60 8.59 13.38 13.36
C PHE A 60 7.88 14.65 12.88
N GLN A 61 7.19 15.36 13.77
CA GLN A 61 6.62 16.68 13.50
C GLN A 61 7.71 17.69 13.14
N ALA A 62 8.83 17.71 13.85
CA ALA A 62 9.95 18.60 13.55
C ALA A 62 10.62 18.27 12.20
N GLN A 63 10.67 17.01 11.78
CA GLN A 63 11.18 16.59 10.47
C GLN A 63 10.28 17.05 9.33
N LEU A 64 8.97 17.08 9.56
CA LEU A 64 7.93 17.38 8.57
C LEU A 64 7.40 18.82 8.67
N SER A 65 8.05 19.68 9.47
CA SER A 65 7.55 21.02 9.80
C SER A 65 7.33 21.95 8.59
N SER A 66 8.02 21.70 7.49
CA SER A 66 7.90 22.45 6.22
C SER A 66 7.00 21.78 5.19
N GLY A 67 6.25 20.76 5.61
CA GLY A 67 5.38 19.94 4.75
C GLY A 67 6.07 18.85 3.96
N LYS A 68 7.38 18.71 4.09
CA LYS A 68 8.18 17.63 3.54
C LYS A 68 9.34 17.34 4.48
N LYS A 69 10.02 16.21 4.26
CA LYS A 69 11.25 15.90 4.99
C LYS A 69 12.30 16.99 4.75
N LYS A 70 12.87 17.55 5.83
CA LYS A 70 13.98 18.52 5.76
C LYS A 70 15.19 17.96 5.00
N LYS A 71 15.59 16.73 5.32
CA LYS A 71 16.63 15.97 4.61
C LYS A 71 16.03 14.68 4.08
N LYS A 72 16.19 14.41 2.78
CA LYS A 72 15.62 13.20 2.14
C LYS A 72 16.15 11.89 2.77
N SER A 73 17.42 11.90 3.19
CA SER A 73 18.12 10.75 3.76
C SER A 73 17.83 10.50 5.25
N GLU A 74 17.17 11.42 5.94
CA GLU A 74 16.96 11.32 7.38
C GLU A 74 15.72 10.48 7.66
N TYR A 75 15.85 9.45 8.49
CA TYR A 75 14.74 8.59 8.89
C TYR A 75 14.63 8.56 10.41
N ILE A 76 13.40 8.34 10.88
CA ILE A 76 13.10 8.08 12.28
C ILE A 76 12.47 6.68 12.31
N ARG A 77 13.04 5.79 13.12
CA ARG A 77 12.54 4.43 13.31
C ARG A 77 11.58 4.41 14.50
N LEU A 78 10.34 4.01 14.23
CA LEU A 78 9.34 3.70 15.23
C LEU A 78 9.45 2.20 15.59
N SER A 79 9.91 1.89 16.80
CA SER A 79 9.94 0.50 17.28
C SER A 79 8.55 0.04 17.68
N HIS A 80 8.24 -1.24 17.46
CA HIS A 80 6.98 -1.83 17.96
C HIS A 80 6.95 -1.85 19.51
N ASP A 81 8.11 -2.01 20.16
CA ASP A 81 8.19 -2.11 21.63
C ASP A 81 7.67 -0.85 22.34
N ILE A 82 7.89 0.32 21.74
CA ILE A 82 7.46 1.60 22.32
C ILE A 82 5.96 1.85 22.11
N LEU A 83 5.29 1.07 21.25
CA LEU A 83 3.85 1.17 21.02
C LEU A 83 3.03 0.57 22.16
N LYS A 84 3.54 -0.44 22.87
CA LYS A 84 2.85 -1.10 24.00
C LYS A 84 1.38 -1.47 23.68
N GLN A 85 1.14 -2.04 22.50
CA GLN A 85 -0.21 -2.40 22.01
C GLN A 85 -1.14 -1.20 21.74
N GLN A 86 -0.64 0.04 21.72
CA GLN A 86 -1.44 1.22 21.41
C GLN A 86 -1.50 1.49 19.90
N PRO A 87 -2.70 1.62 19.33
CA PRO A 87 -2.88 2.03 17.93
C PRO A 87 -2.31 3.43 17.69
N ILE A 88 -1.68 3.63 16.54
CA ILE A 88 -1.20 4.95 16.10
C ILE A 88 -1.81 5.32 14.77
N ARG A 89 -2.40 6.50 14.72
CA ARG A 89 -2.85 7.17 13.51
C ARG A 89 -1.93 8.35 13.22
N ILE A 90 -1.39 8.41 12.01
CA ILE A 90 -0.57 9.52 11.54
C ILE A 90 -1.37 10.27 10.48
N ASN A 91 -1.55 11.58 10.68
CA ASN A 91 -2.28 12.44 9.74
C ASN A 91 -1.35 13.40 9.00
N ASN A 92 -1.80 13.82 7.81
CA ASN A 92 -1.19 14.89 7.03
C ASN A 92 -1.65 16.28 7.51
N ALA A 93 -1.18 17.33 6.85
CA ALA A 93 -1.52 18.72 7.18
C ALA A 93 -3.01 19.05 7.06
N ASN A 94 -3.77 18.27 6.28
CA ASN A 94 -5.22 18.43 6.09
C ASN A 94 -6.03 17.59 7.08
N GLY A 95 -5.39 16.78 7.93
CA GLY A 95 -6.05 15.81 8.80
C GLY A 95 -6.35 14.47 8.14
N ASP A 96 -5.96 14.26 6.88
CA ASP A 96 -6.16 12.96 6.21
C ASP A 96 -5.15 11.92 6.70
N LEU A 97 -5.56 10.65 6.68
CA LEU A 97 -4.74 9.52 7.10
C LEU A 97 -3.53 9.34 6.17
N ILE A 98 -2.32 9.35 6.74
CA ILE A 98 -1.09 8.90 6.07
C ILE A 98 -0.83 7.42 6.38
N SER A 99 -0.91 7.05 7.65
CA SER A 99 -0.58 5.70 8.10
C SER A 99 -1.35 5.34 9.36
N LEU A 100 -1.78 4.09 9.44
CA LEU A 100 -2.43 3.48 10.60
C LEU A 100 -1.62 2.25 11.01
N ILE A 101 -1.16 2.23 12.25
CA ILE A 101 -0.37 1.14 12.83
C ILE A 101 -1.19 0.54 13.96
N LEU A 102 -1.53 -0.74 13.84
CA LEU A 102 -2.33 -1.49 14.81
C LEU A 102 -1.49 -2.63 15.38
N PRO A 103 -0.74 -2.39 16.47
CA PRO A 103 0.14 -3.39 17.05
C PRO A 103 -0.60 -4.53 17.77
N HIS A 104 -1.87 -4.31 18.14
CA HIS A 104 -2.71 -5.18 18.97
C HIS A 104 -3.53 -6.20 18.17
N MET A 105 -3.08 -6.56 16.98
CA MET A 105 -3.67 -7.69 16.25
C MET A 105 -3.39 -8.99 17.01
N ASP A 106 -4.44 -9.78 17.23
CA ASP A 106 -4.34 -11.07 17.91
C ASP A 106 -3.32 -11.99 17.22
N GLU A 107 -2.48 -12.64 18.03
CA GLU A 107 -1.43 -13.53 17.53
C GLU A 107 -1.99 -14.67 16.68
N ASP A 108 -3.14 -15.21 17.09
CA ASP A 108 -3.81 -16.31 16.40
C ASP A 108 -4.24 -15.91 14.99
N ILE A 109 -4.74 -14.68 14.81
CA ILE A 109 -5.12 -14.14 13.50
C ILE A 109 -3.88 -14.00 12.62
N ARG A 110 -2.80 -13.42 13.16
CA ARG A 110 -1.55 -13.21 12.44
C ARG A 110 -0.89 -14.52 12.03
N SER A 111 -0.72 -15.44 12.97
CA SER A 111 -0.06 -16.74 12.76
C SER A 111 -0.86 -17.63 11.80
N THR A 112 -2.20 -17.66 11.93
CA THR A 112 -3.08 -18.39 11.01
C THR A 112 -2.97 -17.84 9.58
N ALA A 113 -2.96 -16.51 9.40
CA ALA A 113 -2.81 -15.92 8.07
C ALA A 113 -1.46 -16.31 7.43
N ILE A 114 -0.36 -16.24 8.18
CA ILE A 114 0.96 -16.67 7.69
C ILE A 114 1.00 -18.16 7.36
N ALA A 115 0.39 -19.01 8.20
CA ALA A 115 0.30 -20.45 7.95
C ALA A 115 -0.47 -20.75 6.65
N LYS A 116 -1.64 -20.12 6.45
CA LYS A 116 -2.41 -20.25 5.21
C LYS A 116 -1.61 -19.77 4.00
N LEU A 117 -0.90 -18.65 4.10
CA LEU A 117 -0.02 -18.16 3.02
C LEU A 117 1.09 -19.14 2.65
N ARG A 118 1.66 -19.87 3.61
CA ARG A 118 2.64 -20.94 3.34
C ARG A 118 2.01 -22.17 2.68
N CYS A 119 0.75 -22.47 2.96
CA CYS A 119 0.03 -23.52 2.25
C CYS A 119 -0.26 -23.13 0.79
N ILE A 120 -0.61 -21.86 0.54
CA ILE A 120 -0.88 -21.33 -0.80
C ILE A 120 0.40 -21.23 -1.63
N PHE A 121 1.49 -20.80 -0.98
CA PHE A 121 2.80 -20.61 -1.61
C PHE A 121 3.84 -21.46 -0.87
N PRO A 122 4.03 -22.73 -1.26
CA PRO A 122 4.99 -23.63 -0.60
C PRO A 122 6.43 -23.09 -0.59
N ASP A 123 6.80 -22.29 -1.59
CA ASP A 123 8.12 -21.66 -1.71
C ASP A 123 8.25 -20.36 -0.90
N LEU A 124 7.21 -19.98 -0.13
CA LEU A 124 7.23 -18.78 0.71
C LEU A 124 8.21 -18.95 1.87
N GLN A 125 9.32 -18.23 1.79
CA GLN A 125 10.41 -18.32 2.74
C GLN A 125 10.94 -16.95 3.15
N SER A 126 11.66 -16.92 4.27
CA SER A 126 12.45 -15.76 4.66
C SER A 126 13.60 -15.58 3.66
N MET A 127 13.83 -14.34 3.22
CA MET A 127 14.87 -14.03 2.25
C MET A 127 15.61 -12.74 2.64
N ASP A 128 16.94 -12.81 2.64
CA ASP A 128 17.78 -11.61 2.70
C ASP A 128 17.96 -11.01 1.29
N SER A 129 17.17 -9.98 1.01
CA SER A 129 17.23 -9.23 -0.25
C SER A 129 18.58 -8.53 -0.50
N ALA A 130 19.39 -8.26 0.53
CA ALA A 130 20.72 -7.67 0.35
C ALA A 130 21.70 -8.73 -0.19
N ALA A 131 21.69 -9.93 0.37
CA ALA A 131 22.54 -11.04 -0.06
C ALA A 131 22.24 -11.52 -1.49
N GLN A 132 20.97 -11.48 -1.92
CA GLN A 132 20.55 -11.90 -3.27
C GLN A 132 20.93 -10.90 -4.38
N GLY A 133 21.26 -9.65 -4.00
CA GLY A 133 21.73 -8.62 -4.93
C GLY A 133 20.71 -8.18 -5.98
N ALA A 134 21.21 -7.51 -7.01
CA ALA A 134 20.41 -6.88 -8.07
C ALA A 134 19.63 -7.88 -8.93
N ASN A 135 19.99 -9.17 -8.92
CA ASN A 135 19.36 -10.17 -9.76
C ASN A 135 18.12 -10.83 -9.13
N SER A 136 17.89 -10.61 -7.83
CA SER A 136 16.68 -11.04 -7.15
C SER A 136 15.40 -10.61 -7.88
N SER A 137 14.39 -11.46 -7.85
CA SER A 137 13.04 -11.17 -8.33
C SER A 137 12.04 -11.77 -7.35
N PHE A 138 10.96 -11.04 -7.11
CA PHE A 138 9.81 -11.54 -6.36
C PHE A 138 8.75 -11.99 -7.35
N ASN A 139 8.08 -13.11 -7.04
CA ASN A 139 6.85 -13.46 -7.72
C ASN A 139 5.81 -12.39 -7.39
N ALA A 140 5.18 -11.84 -8.41
CA ALA A 140 4.16 -10.82 -8.26
C ALA A 140 2.91 -11.28 -9.00
N LEU A 141 1.84 -11.52 -8.24
CA LEU A 141 0.52 -11.82 -8.78
C LEU A 141 -0.36 -10.58 -8.69
N HIS A 142 -0.94 -10.17 -9.82
CA HIS A 142 -1.82 -9.00 -9.90
C HIS A 142 -3.29 -9.39 -10.12
N PHE A 143 -4.00 -9.49 -8.99
CA PHE A 143 -5.45 -9.69 -8.98
C PHE A 143 -6.17 -8.35 -9.02
N SER A 144 -6.86 -8.08 -10.12
CA SER A 144 -7.67 -6.86 -10.25
C SER A 144 -8.98 -7.13 -10.96
N TYR A 145 -9.99 -6.33 -10.59
CA TYR A 145 -11.21 -6.17 -11.35
C TYR A 145 -11.12 -4.85 -12.10
N TYR A 146 -11.15 -4.91 -13.42
CA TYR A 146 -11.21 -3.73 -14.26
C TYR A 146 -12.67 -3.28 -14.36
N ASN A 147 -13.06 -2.31 -13.53
CA ASN A 147 -14.33 -1.61 -13.70
C ASN A 147 -14.23 -0.68 -14.91
N ARG A 148 -15.11 -0.85 -15.90
CA ARG A 148 -15.10 -0.01 -17.10
C ARG A 148 -16.45 0.65 -17.37
N TYR A 149 -16.57 1.86 -16.85
CA TYR A 149 -17.53 2.88 -17.33
C TYR A 149 -16.80 4.20 -17.64
N SER A 150 -15.61 4.13 -18.25
CA SER A 150 -14.85 5.32 -18.63
C SER A 150 -15.19 5.88 -20.02
N ASN A 151 -16.34 5.49 -20.59
CA ASN A 151 -16.90 6.22 -21.72
C ASN A 151 -17.59 7.47 -21.16
N ARG A 152 -17.11 8.66 -21.52
CA ARG A 152 -17.82 9.89 -21.21
C ARG A 152 -19.20 9.82 -21.86
N GLY A 153 -20.25 9.89 -21.05
CA GLY A 153 -21.65 9.91 -21.48
C GLY A 153 -22.08 11.25 -22.11
N ASP A 154 -21.14 12.13 -22.44
CA ASP A 154 -21.42 13.44 -23.04
C ASP A 154 -22.26 13.26 -24.32
N GLY A 155 -23.51 13.74 -24.29
CA GLY A 155 -24.46 13.65 -25.39
C GLY A 155 -25.20 12.30 -25.52
N THR A 156 -25.16 11.44 -24.50
CA THR A 156 -25.86 10.16 -24.46
C THR A 156 -27.21 10.29 -23.74
N PRO A 157 -28.31 9.68 -24.24
CA PRO A 157 -29.58 9.64 -23.53
C PRO A 157 -29.44 9.05 -22.13
N SER A 158 -30.18 9.59 -21.16
CA SER A 158 -30.07 9.17 -19.75
C SER A 158 -30.54 7.73 -19.48
N ASP A 159 -31.28 7.15 -20.42
CA ASP A 159 -31.85 5.79 -20.39
C ASP A 159 -31.09 4.80 -21.29
N ALA A 160 -30.07 5.25 -22.01
CA ALA A 160 -29.32 4.40 -22.93
C ALA A 160 -28.37 3.46 -22.18
N ASP A 161 -28.39 2.17 -22.52
CA ASP A 161 -27.43 1.19 -22.00
C ASP A 161 -26.01 1.55 -22.49
N PRO A 162 -25.02 1.69 -21.59
CA PRO A 162 -23.62 1.96 -21.97
C PRO A 162 -23.01 0.97 -22.95
N THR A 163 -23.55 -0.25 -23.04
CA THR A 163 -23.12 -1.30 -23.97
C THR A 163 -23.71 -1.16 -25.37
N THR A 164 -24.77 -0.37 -25.54
CA THR A 164 -25.41 -0.12 -26.85
C THR A 164 -24.93 1.18 -27.50
N LEU A 165 -24.06 1.95 -26.83
CA LEU A 165 -23.56 3.23 -27.35
C LEU A 165 -22.63 3.05 -28.54
N MET A 166 -23.04 3.59 -29.68
CA MET A 166 -22.21 3.73 -30.89
C MET A 166 -22.16 5.22 -31.27
N LYS A 167 -20.98 5.75 -31.58
CA LYS A 167 -20.83 7.10 -32.14
C LYS A 167 -20.79 7.01 -33.66
N ASP A 168 -21.64 7.78 -34.34
CA ASP A 168 -21.65 7.86 -35.80
C ASP A 168 -20.27 8.24 -36.34
N GLY A 169 -19.86 7.55 -37.42
CA GLY A 169 -18.56 7.74 -38.07
C GLY A 169 -17.34 7.23 -37.30
N ARG A 170 -17.51 6.60 -36.11
CA ARG A 170 -16.39 6.00 -35.36
C ARG A 170 -16.39 4.46 -35.45
N ARG A 171 -15.19 3.89 -35.30
CA ARG A 171 -14.94 2.44 -35.29
C ARG A 171 -15.77 1.77 -34.18
N LYS A 172 -16.22 0.54 -34.43
CA LYS A 172 -16.95 -0.30 -33.46
C LYS A 172 -16.25 -0.30 -32.10
N ILE A 173 -16.95 0.14 -31.06
CA ILE A 173 -16.46 0.10 -29.68
C ILE A 173 -16.51 -1.35 -29.21
N ASN A 174 -15.46 -1.81 -28.55
CA ASN A 174 -15.44 -3.16 -28.02
C ASN A 174 -16.29 -3.23 -26.74
N THR A 175 -17.58 -3.53 -26.90
CA THR A 175 -18.57 -3.48 -25.80
C THR A 175 -18.26 -4.46 -24.67
N CYS A 176 -17.50 -5.55 -24.91
CA CYS A 176 -17.00 -6.43 -23.84
C CYS A 176 -15.96 -5.76 -22.93
N GLN A 177 -15.52 -4.56 -23.30
CA GLN A 177 -14.73 -3.68 -22.47
C GLN A 177 -15.59 -2.76 -21.61
N ASN A 178 -16.91 -2.69 -21.78
CA ASN A 178 -17.80 -1.85 -20.97
C ASN A 178 -18.39 -2.61 -19.76
N THR A 179 -18.02 -3.88 -19.58
CA THR A 179 -18.40 -4.69 -18.43
C THR A 179 -17.22 -4.85 -17.48
N PRO A 180 -17.43 -4.79 -16.15
CA PRO A 180 -16.43 -5.20 -15.19
C PRO A 180 -15.90 -6.59 -15.53
N ARG A 181 -14.58 -6.74 -15.56
CA ARG A 181 -13.95 -8.04 -15.86
C ARG A 181 -12.70 -8.26 -15.04
N ARG A 182 -12.40 -9.52 -14.78
CA ARG A 182 -11.22 -9.95 -14.04
C ARG A 182 -9.96 -9.69 -14.86
N SER A 183 -8.83 -9.52 -14.18
CA SER A 183 -7.52 -9.58 -14.85
C SER A 183 -7.32 -10.99 -15.39
N LYS A 184 -6.58 -11.09 -16.51
CA LYS A 184 -6.21 -12.39 -17.08
C LYS A 184 -5.51 -13.27 -16.04
N GLU A 185 -4.64 -12.67 -15.24
CA GLU A 185 -3.92 -13.38 -14.18
C GLU A 185 -4.84 -13.89 -13.06
N LEU A 186 -5.94 -13.18 -12.76
CA LEU A 186 -6.97 -13.68 -11.84
C LEU A 186 -7.72 -14.85 -12.48
N GLU A 187 -8.09 -14.77 -13.76
CA GLU A 187 -8.75 -15.87 -14.49
C GLU A 187 -7.88 -17.13 -14.56
N GLU A 188 -6.56 -16.96 -14.68
CA GLU A 188 -5.59 -18.07 -14.71
C GLU A 188 -5.25 -18.64 -13.33
N ASN A 189 -5.52 -17.91 -12.25
CA ASN A 189 -5.16 -18.28 -10.88
C ASN A 189 -6.33 -18.11 -9.90
N VAL A 190 -7.55 -18.50 -10.32
CA VAL A 190 -8.78 -18.31 -9.52
C VAL A 190 -8.68 -19.02 -8.18
N GLU A 191 -8.12 -20.23 -8.13
CA GLU A 191 -7.99 -21.00 -6.89
C GLU A 191 -7.10 -20.26 -5.89
N ILE A 192 -5.93 -19.77 -6.33
CA ILE A 192 -5.01 -18.99 -5.49
C ILE A 192 -5.71 -17.73 -4.97
N TYR A 193 -6.45 -17.03 -5.84
CA TYR A 193 -7.21 -15.84 -5.44
C TYR A 193 -8.25 -16.16 -4.35
N MET A 194 -9.02 -17.24 -4.51
CA MET A 194 -10.02 -17.64 -3.51
C MET A 194 -9.37 -18.06 -2.19
N GLN A 195 -8.25 -18.79 -2.23
CA GLN A 195 -7.50 -19.16 -1.03
C GLN A 195 -6.93 -17.93 -0.32
N LEU A 196 -6.47 -16.91 -1.05
CA LEU A 196 -6.03 -15.65 -0.46
C LEU A 196 -7.17 -14.90 0.21
N LEU A 197 -8.37 -14.90 -0.37
CA LEU A 197 -9.54 -14.33 0.28
C LEU A 197 -9.82 -15.05 1.61
N ASP A 198 -9.82 -16.37 1.63
CA ASP A 198 -9.98 -17.16 2.87
C ASP A 198 -8.84 -16.93 3.88
N ALA A 199 -7.61 -16.70 3.40
CA ALA A 199 -6.47 -16.41 4.25
C ALA A 199 -6.55 -15.04 4.92
N PHE A 200 -7.03 -14.02 4.20
CA PHE A 200 -7.13 -12.66 4.70
C PHE A 200 -8.47 -12.35 5.39
N GLN A 201 -9.50 -13.18 5.21
CA GLN A 201 -10.83 -12.99 5.79
C GLN A 201 -10.80 -12.69 7.31
N PRO A 202 -10.07 -13.46 8.16
CA PRO A 202 -9.99 -13.16 9.59
C PRO A 202 -9.38 -11.79 9.90
N ILE A 203 -8.38 -11.37 9.13
CA ILE A 203 -7.75 -10.04 9.28
C ILE A 203 -8.77 -8.94 8.95
N PHE A 204 -9.55 -9.11 7.89
CA PHE A 204 -10.57 -8.13 7.50
C PHE A 204 -11.78 -8.11 8.45
N ASP A 205 -12.17 -9.24 9.01
CA ASP A 205 -13.18 -9.31 10.08
C ASP A 205 -12.69 -8.58 11.33
N TRP A 206 -11.45 -8.85 11.75
CA TRP A 206 -10.83 -8.14 12.87
C TRP A 206 -10.75 -6.63 12.62
N LEU A 207 -10.30 -6.20 11.44
CA LEU A 207 -10.24 -4.79 11.06
C LEU A 207 -11.62 -4.12 11.09
N ARG A 208 -12.68 -4.81 10.68
CA ARG A 208 -14.05 -4.28 10.71
C ARG A 208 -14.58 -4.09 12.14
N ASN A 209 -14.08 -4.88 13.08
CA ASN A 209 -14.49 -4.85 14.48
C ASN A 209 -13.62 -3.92 15.36
N GLN A 210 -12.76 -3.09 14.75
CA GLN A 210 -11.95 -2.08 15.45
C GLN A 210 -12.71 -0.79 15.76
#